data_AF-A0A8C5T9R2-F1
#
_entry.id   AF-A0A8C5T9R2-F1
#
_cell.length_a   1.000
_cell.length_b   1.000
_cell.length_c   1.000
_cell.angle_alpha   90.00
_cell.angle_beta   90.00
_cell.angle_gamma   90.00
#
_symmetry.space_group_name_H-M   'P 1'
#
loop_
_entity.id
_entity.type
_entity.pdbx_description
1 polymer ?
#
loop_
_entity_poly.entity_id
_entity_poly.type
_entity_poly.pdbx_seq_one_letter_code
_entity_poly.pdbx_strand_id
1 'polypeptide(L)'
;MSQVEQEREDLRKQLAAQKQQCRTLLQQITALRQEQQHHTALDGVAQLADPSLCVQLRFTELMREKADLKERLEELEHRCIQLSGETDTIGEYIALYQSQRAILKQRHQEKEEYISRLAQDKEEMKMKLLELQDLVMRLVRERNEWYSKYIAAAQNPELLASQPEGVLPAERRIELNATDGAGELQPGQALGRGTDPTAKQIMQLLREIQNPQERLGSLLENPCIPFFYRADENDEVKIMVV
;
A
#
# COMPACT_ATOMS: atom_id res chain seq x y z
N MET A 1 -23.59 3.16 26.03
CA MET A 1 -24.87 3.61 25.46
C MET A 1 -25.82 4.21 26.49
N SER A 2 -25.98 3.63 27.69
CA SER A 2 -26.95 4.10 28.70
C SER A 2 -26.69 5.50 29.31
N GLN A 3 -25.43 5.92 29.45
CA GLN A 3 -25.09 7.17 30.15
C GLN A 3 -25.42 8.42 29.32
N VAL A 4 -25.13 8.38 28.01
CA VAL A 4 -25.43 9.46 27.07
C VAL A 4 -26.94 9.65 26.89
N GLU A 5 -27.72 8.57 26.98
CA GLU A 5 -29.19 8.64 26.91
C GLU A 5 -29.80 9.31 28.14
N GLN A 6 -29.23 9.05 29.32
CA GLN A 6 -29.62 9.68 30.58
C GLN A 6 -29.32 11.18 30.57
N GLU A 7 -28.11 11.59 30.19
CA GLU A 7 -27.72 13.00 30.08
C GLU A 7 -28.62 13.77 29.09
N ARG A 8 -28.98 13.13 27.97
CA ARG A 8 -29.92 13.69 26.99
C ARG A 8 -31.33 13.88 27.57
N GLU A 9 -31.79 12.98 28.42
CA GLU A 9 -33.10 13.10 29.07
C GLU A 9 -33.11 14.21 30.13
N ASP A 10 -32.03 14.34 30.90
CA ASP A 10 -31.89 15.38 31.92
C ASP A 10 -31.82 16.78 31.29
N LEU A 11 -31.08 16.93 30.18
CA LEU A 11 -31.06 18.16 29.38
C LEU A 11 -32.46 18.52 28.83
N ARG A 12 -33.25 17.53 28.41
CA ARG A 12 -34.62 17.78 27.94
C ARG A 12 -35.54 18.26 29.07
N LYS A 13 -35.41 17.69 30.27
CA LYS A 13 -36.17 18.11 31.45
C LYS A 13 -35.81 19.55 31.85
N GLN A 14 -34.52 19.89 31.84
CA GLN A 14 -34.07 21.26 32.10
C GLN A 14 -34.60 22.26 31.07
N LEU A 15 -34.54 21.93 29.77
CA LEU A 15 -35.06 22.79 28.71
C LEU A 15 -36.59 22.99 28.84
N ALA A 16 -37.33 21.96 29.22
CA ALA A 16 -38.77 22.06 29.45
C ALA A 16 -39.10 22.99 30.63
N ALA A 17 -38.37 22.88 31.74
CA ALA A 17 -38.52 23.75 32.90
C ALA A 17 -38.19 25.21 32.57
N GLN A 18 -37.10 25.46 31.83
CA GLN A 18 -36.73 26.81 31.41
C GLN A 18 -37.78 27.43 30.47
N LYS A 19 -38.31 26.65 29.51
CA LYS A 19 -39.39 27.11 28.63
C LYS A 19 -40.66 27.47 29.41
N GLN A 20 -40.98 26.72 30.45
CA GLN A 20 -42.12 27.03 31.31
C GLN A 20 -41.89 28.34 32.08
N GLN A 21 -40.70 28.54 32.64
CA GLN A 21 -40.35 29.80 33.32
C GLN A 21 -40.43 31.01 32.38
N CYS A 22 -39.90 30.91 31.15
CA CYS A 22 -40.03 31.98 30.15
C CYS A 22 -41.49 32.29 29.81
N ARG A 23 -42.35 31.27 29.68
CA ARG A 23 -43.79 31.47 29.42
C ARG A 23 -44.46 32.23 30.56
N THR A 24 -44.16 31.88 31.82
CA THR A 24 -44.70 32.56 32.98
C THR A 24 -44.25 34.01 33.05
N LEU A 25 -42.96 34.29 32.82
CA LEU A 25 -42.43 35.65 32.80
C LEU A 25 -43.06 36.50 31.69
N LEU A 26 -43.25 35.94 30.50
CA LEU A 26 -43.94 36.62 29.39
C LEU A 26 -45.38 36.97 29.74
N GLN A 27 -46.11 36.08 30.42
CA GLN A 27 -47.46 36.37 30.91
C GLN A 27 -47.46 37.50 31.94
N GLN A 28 -46.51 37.52 32.88
CA GLN A 28 -46.36 38.60 33.86
C GLN A 28 -46.04 39.95 33.20
N ILE A 29 -45.09 39.97 32.24
CA ILE A 29 -44.76 41.17 31.48
C ILE A 29 -45.97 41.69 30.71
N THR A 30 -46.77 40.79 30.14
CA THR A 30 -48.00 41.16 29.40
C THR A 30 -49.04 41.78 30.34
N ALA A 31 -49.24 41.20 31.54
CA ALA A 31 -50.15 41.74 32.54
C ALA A 31 -49.72 43.13 33.04
N LEU A 32 -48.43 43.28 33.40
CA LEU A 32 -47.88 44.57 33.82
C LEU A 32 -47.98 45.64 32.73
N ARG A 33 -47.81 45.25 31.46
CA ARG A 33 -47.97 46.16 30.32
C ARG A 33 -49.43 46.61 30.14
N GLN A 34 -50.41 45.74 30.40
CA GLN A 34 -51.83 46.09 30.35
C GLN A 34 -52.22 47.06 31.48
N GLU A 35 -51.70 46.84 32.70
CA GLU A 35 -51.87 47.76 33.83
C GLU A 35 -51.23 49.13 33.53
N GLN A 36 -50.01 49.15 33.00
CA GLN A 36 -49.35 50.40 32.63
C GLN A 36 -50.07 51.14 31.50
N GLN A 37 -50.66 50.43 30.53
CA GLN A 37 -51.49 51.04 29.49
C GLN A 37 -52.77 51.68 30.04
N HIS A 38 -53.38 51.09 31.09
CA HIS A 38 -54.51 51.71 31.80
C HIS A 38 -54.09 52.98 32.54
N HIS A 39 -52.87 53.02 33.08
CA HIS A 39 -52.31 54.23 33.69
C HIS A 39 -51.92 55.31 32.66
N THR A 40 -51.40 54.92 31.49
CA THR A 40 -50.94 55.86 30.45
C THR A 40 -52.10 56.52 29.71
N ALA A 41 -53.27 55.85 29.59
CA ALA A 41 -54.46 56.41 28.97
C ALA A 41 -55.10 57.56 29.78
N LEU A 42 -54.79 57.67 31.07
CA LEU A 42 -55.29 58.74 31.95
C LEU A 42 -54.35 59.97 31.99
N ASP A 43 -53.11 59.87 31.50
CA ASP A 43 -52.07 60.91 31.56
C ASP A 43 -51.72 61.54 30.19
N GLY A 44 -52.53 61.28 29.15
CA GLY A 44 -52.32 61.69 27.77
C GLY A 44 -52.55 63.19 27.47
N VAL A 45 -51.95 64.11 28.24
CA VAL A 45 -51.94 65.57 27.95
C VAL A 45 -50.52 66.13 27.83
N ALA A 46 -49.53 65.32 27.45
CA ALA A 46 -48.20 65.79 27.06
C ALA A 46 -48.08 65.88 25.54
N GLN A 47 -48.85 66.78 24.92
CA GLN A 47 -48.90 66.97 23.47
C GLN A 47 -48.40 68.36 23.07
N LEU A 48 -47.09 68.60 23.20
CA LEU A 48 -46.37 69.69 22.51
C LEU A 48 -44.89 69.31 22.35
N ALA A 49 -44.59 68.38 21.44
CA ALA A 49 -43.24 68.22 20.90
C ALA A 49 -43.22 68.85 19.51
N ASP A 50 -42.34 69.83 19.30
CA ASP A 50 -42.08 70.45 18.00
C ASP A 50 -41.77 69.34 16.96
N PRO A 51 -42.56 69.22 15.86
CA PRO A 51 -42.32 68.22 14.81
C PRO A 51 -40.90 68.23 14.25
N SER A 52 -40.25 69.41 14.20
CA SER A 52 -38.85 69.56 13.79
C SER A 52 -37.90 68.80 14.74
N LEU A 53 -38.13 68.90 16.05
CA LEU A 53 -37.34 68.24 17.07
C LEU A 53 -37.51 66.71 17.03
N CYS A 54 -38.73 66.24 16.76
CA CYS A 54 -39.04 64.82 16.60
C CYS A 54 -38.26 64.20 15.43
N VAL A 55 -38.25 64.88 14.27
CA VAL A 55 -37.48 64.44 13.10
C VAL A 55 -35.98 64.45 13.38
N GLN A 56 -35.46 65.47 14.06
CA GLN A 56 -34.03 65.54 14.43
C GLN A 56 -33.63 64.38 15.34
N LEU A 57 -34.41 64.08 16.39
CA LEU A 57 -34.14 62.95 17.29
C LEU A 57 -34.13 61.62 16.56
N ARG A 58 -35.12 61.37 15.69
CA ARG A 58 -35.19 60.15 14.87
C ARG A 58 -33.99 60.04 13.92
N PHE A 59 -33.56 61.15 13.31
CA PHE A 59 -32.37 61.16 12.46
C PHE A 59 -31.09 60.86 13.25
N THR A 60 -30.92 61.43 14.44
CA THR A 60 -29.76 61.15 15.31
C THR A 60 -29.72 59.69 15.76
N GLU A 61 -30.87 59.10 16.11
CA GLU A 61 -30.97 57.68 16.43
C GLU A 61 -30.56 56.80 15.25
N LEU A 62 -31.11 57.07 14.06
CA LEU A 62 -30.79 56.31 12.84
C LEU A 62 -29.31 56.44 12.45
N MET A 63 -28.71 57.61 12.64
CA MET A 63 -27.28 57.81 12.40
C MET A 63 -26.41 57.03 13.39
N ARG A 64 -26.83 56.92 14.66
CA ARG A 64 -26.15 56.09 15.65
C ARG A 64 -26.28 54.61 15.31
N GLU A 65 -27.50 54.14 15.01
CA GLU A 65 -27.73 52.76 14.58
C GLU A 65 -26.89 52.41 13.34
N LYS A 66 -26.80 53.32 12.37
CA LYS A 66 -25.95 53.14 11.18
C LYS A 66 -24.47 53.04 11.53
N ALA A 67 -23.99 53.79 12.53
CA ALA A 67 -22.61 53.69 13.00
C ALA A 67 -22.35 52.34 13.67
N ASP A 68 -23.23 51.91 14.57
CA ASP A 68 -23.14 50.62 15.26
C ASP A 68 -23.20 49.44 14.27
N LEU A 69 -24.05 49.55 13.23
CA LEU A 69 -24.15 48.54 12.17
C LEU A 69 -22.87 48.47 11.32
N LYS A 70 -22.20 49.61 11.09
CA LYS A 70 -20.92 49.62 10.37
C LYS A 70 -19.82 48.95 11.17
N GLU A 71 -19.72 49.25 12.47
CA GLU A 71 -18.75 48.59 13.35
C GLU A 71 -18.95 47.07 13.39
N ARG A 72 -20.21 46.61 13.48
CA ARG A 72 -20.54 45.17 13.41
C ARG A 72 -20.22 44.54 12.06
N LEU A 73 -20.36 45.29 10.97
CA LEU A 73 -20.01 44.81 9.64
C LEU A 73 -18.50 44.63 9.51
N GLU A 74 -17.71 45.60 9.97
CA GLU A 74 -16.25 45.51 10.00
C GLU A 74 -15.78 44.33 10.86
N GLU A 75 -16.38 44.13 12.04
CA GLU A 75 -16.09 42.95 12.88
C GLU A 75 -16.39 41.63 12.15
N LEU A 76 -17.50 41.58 11.42
CA LEU A 76 -17.90 40.39 10.67
C LEU A 76 -16.97 40.13 9.47
N GLU A 77 -16.51 41.18 8.78
CA GLU A 77 -15.52 41.08 7.70
C GLU A 77 -14.20 40.53 8.22
N HIS A 78 -13.72 41.01 9.38
CA HIS A 78 -12.53 40.47 10.01
C HIS A 78 -12.68 38.98 10.35
N ARG A 79 -13.83 38.57 10.91
CA ARG A 79 -14.12 37.15 11.18
C ARG A 79 -14.16 36.32 9.89
N CYS A 80 -14.72 36.86 8.81
CA CYS A 80 -14.78 36.17 7.52
C CYS A 80 -13.37 35.93 6.96
N ILE A 81 -12.49 36.93 7.03
CA ILE A 81 -11.08 36.80 6.61
C ILE A 81 -10.37 35.73 7.43
N GLN A 82 -10.56 35.73 8.76
CA GLN A 82 -9.96 34.73 9.63
C GLN A 82 -10.43 33.30 9.29
N LEU A 83 -11.75 33.10 9.17
CA LEU A 83 -12.32 31.81 8.81
C LEU A 83 -11.85 31.34 7.42
N SER A 84 -11.63 32.26 6.48
CA SER A 84 -11.03 31.93 5.19
C SER A 84 -9.63 31.38 5.36
N GLY A 85 -8.76 32.02 6.15
CA GLY A 85 -7.40 31.54 6.41
C GLY A 85 -7.36 30.21 7.16
N GLU A 86 -8.26 30.00 8.13
CA GLU A 86 -8.44 28.72 8.81
C GLU A 86 -8.89 27.62 7.83
N THR A 87 -9.79 27.95 6.90
CA THR A 87 -10.26 27.04 5.84
C THR A 87 -9.13 26.67 4.88
N ASP A 88 -8.29 27.63 4.49
CA ASP A 88 -7.12 27.39 3.63
C ASP A 88 -6.13 26.44 4.31
N THR A 89 -5.86 26.67 5.60
CA THR A 89 -4.99 25.80 6.42
C THR A 89 -5.54 24.37 6.47
N ILE A 90 -6.85 24.20 6.69
CA ILE A 90 -7.50 22.89 6.63
C ILE A 90 -7.33 22.25 5.24
N GLY A 91 -7.43 23.04 4.17
CA GLY A 91 -7.17 22.60 2.79
C GLY A 91 -5.75 22.06 2.60
N GLU A 92 -4.74 22.72 3.15
CA GLU A 92 -3.35 22.26 3.14
C GLU A 92 -3.19 20.91 3.85
N TYR A 93 -3.80 20.73 5.02
CA TYR A 93 -3.79 19.45 5.74
C TYR A 93 -4.45 18.33 4.93
N ILE A 94 -5.56 18.62 4.25
CA ILE A 94 -6.22 17.65 3.37
C ILE A 94 -5.26 17.24 2.25
N ALA A 95 -4.61 18.20 1.58
CA ALA A 95 -3.66 17.91 0.50
C ALA A 95 -2.46 17.08 0.98
N LEU A 96 -1.90 17.41 2.14
CA LEU A 96 -0.82 16.64 2.77
C LEU A 96 -1.25 15.20 3.08
N TYR A 97 -2.44 15.02 3.67
CA TYR A 97 -2.99 13.70 3.95
C TYR A 97 -3.19 12.88 2.68
N GLN A 98 -3.72 13.49 1.61
CA GLN A 98 -3.88 12.81 0.32
C GLN A 98 -2.53 12.35 -0.26
N SER A 99 -1.52 13.21 -0.19
CA SER A 99 -0.15 12.89 -0.63
C SER A 99 0.42 11.72 0.17
N GLN A 100 0.34 11.78 1.51
CA GLN A 100 0.83 10.72 2.39
C GLN A 100 0.13 9.39 2.10
N ARG A 101 -1.20 9.41 1.90
CA ARG A 101 -1.98 8.23 1.54
C ARG A 101 -1.58 7.64 0.19
N ALA A 102 -1.30 8.49 -0.80
CA ALA A 102 -0.83 8.05 -2.11
C ALA A 102 0.54 7.35 -2.01
N ILE A 103 1.47 7.92 -1.24
CA ILE A 103 2.80 7.31 -1.00
C ILE A 103 2.66 5.94 -0.32
N LEU A 104 1.82 5.83 0.70
CA LEU A 104 1.62 4.57 1.42
C LEU A 104 1.01 3.49 0.52
N LYS A 105 0.03 3.87 -0.31
CA LYS A 105 -0.59 2.97 -1.29
C LYS A 105 0.42 2.52 -2.35
N GLN A 106 1.26 3.43 -2.85
CA GLN A 106 2.30 3.12 -3.81
C GLN A 106 3.33 2.14 -3.23
N ARG A 107 3.82 2.39 -2.01
CA ARG A 107 4.75 1.48 -1.31
C ARG A 107 4.15 0.10 -1.07
N HIS A 108 2.86 0.03 -0.73
CA HIS A 108 2.18 -1.25 -0.58
C HIS A 108 2.09 -1.99 -1.93
N GLN A 109 1.74 -1.26 -3.00
CA GLN A 109 1.66 -1.83 -4.34
C GLN A 109 3.02 -2.39 -4.81
N GLU A 110 4.11 -1.65 -4.59
CA GLU A 110 5.48 -2.12 -4.88
C GLU A 110 5.83 -3.41 -4.13
N LYS A 111 5.44 -3.51 -2.85
CA LYS A 111 5.66 -4.73 -2.05
C LYS A 111 4.86 -5.91 -2.58
N GLU A 112 3.58 -5.72 -2.92
CA GLU A 112 2.73 -6.77 -3.49
C GLU A 112 3.26 -7.26 -4.84
N GLU A 113 3.74 -6.34 -5.69
CA GLU A 113 4.36 -6.70 -6.96
C GLU A 113 5.65 -7.49 -6.75
N TYR A 114 6.48 -7.10 -5.79
CA TYR A 114 7.69 -7.84 -5.44
C TYR A 114 7.36 -9.25 -4.94
N ILE A 115 6.39 -9.40 -4.03
CA ILE A 115 5.93 -10.70 -3.52
C ILE A 115 5.39 -11.56 -4.67
N SER A 116 4.59 -10.97 -5.56
CA SER A 116 4.01 -11.67 -6.72
C SER A 116 5.09 -12.18 -7.67
N ARG A 117 6.10 -11.35 -7.99
CA ARG A 117 7.25 -11.75 -8.82
C ARG A 117 8.04 -12.87 -8.16
N LEU A 118 8.33 -12.76 -6.86
CA LEU A 118 9.05 -13.80 -6.12
C LEU A 118 8.28 -15.13 -6.08
N ALA A 119 6.95 -15.08 -5.94
CA ALA A 119 6.10 -16.26 -6.01
C ALA A 119 6.14 -16.92 -7.40
N GLN A 120 6.12 -16.11 -8.46
CA GLN A 120 6.26 -16.59 -9.83
C GLN A 120 7.63 -17.22 -10.08
N ASP A 121 8.73 -16.56 -9.66
CA ASP A 121 10.09 -17.08 -9.80
C ASP A 121 10.26 -18.43 -9.09
N LYS A 122 9.65 -18.58 -7.91
CA LYS A 122 9.64 -19.84 -7.17
C LYS A 122 8.92 -20.95 -7.94
N GLU A 123 7.77 -20.67 -8.56
CA GLU A 123 7.05 -21.67 -9.36
C GLU A 123 7.79 -21.98 -10.66
N GLU A 124 8.40 -21.00 -11.33
CA GLU A 124 9.27 -21.22 -12.49
C GLU A 124 10.45 -22.12 -12.14
N MET A 125 11.12 -21.86 -11.02
CA MET A 125 12.22 -22.68 -10.52
C MET A 125 11.77 -24.12 -10.25
N LYS A 126 10.60 -24.30 -9.62
CA LYS A 126 10.03 -25.62 -9.36
C LYS A 126 9.72 -26.36 -10.67
N MET A 127 9.18 -25.69 -11.69
CA MET A 127 8.96 -26.30 -13.01
C MET A 127 10.27 -26.76 -13.65
N LYS A 128 11.32 -25.92 -13.62
CA LYS A 128 12.65 -26.26 -14.14
C LYS A 128 13.26 -27.46 -13.40
N LEU A 129 13.10 -27.55 -12.08
CA LEU A 129 13.57 -28.70 -11.31
C LEU A 129 12.82 -29.99 -11.66
N LEU A 130 11.51 -29.91 -11.91
CA LEU A 130 10.72 -31.05 -12.37
C LEU A 130 11.14 -31.51 -13.78
N GLU A 131 11.37 -30.57 -14.70
CA GLU A 131 11.89 -30.88 -16.04
C GLU A 131 13.27 -31.55 -15.97
N LEU A 132 14.14 -31.04 -15.10
CA LEU A 132 15.46 -31.64 -14.86
C LEU A 132 15.33 -33.07 -14.34
N GLN A 133 14.43 -33.31 -13.38
CA GLN A 133 14.15 -34.65 -12.86
C GLN A 133 13.69 -35.60 -13.97
N ASP A 134 12.76 -35.17 -14.83
CA ASP A 134 12.26 -35.97 -15.94
C ASP A 134 13.36 -36.31 -16.95
N LEU A 135 14.18 -35.32 -17.33
CA LEU A 135 15.31 -35.53 -18.24
C LEU A 135 16.34 -36.52 -17.66
N VAL A 136 16.64 -36.43 -16.36
CA VAL A 136 17.54 -37.38 -15.68
C VAL A 136 16.94 -38.79 -15.68
N MET A 137 15.66 -38.94 -15.36
CA MET A 137 14.97 -40.23 -15.41
C MET A 137 14.98 -40.82 -16.81
N ARG A 138 14.78 -39.98 -17.84
CA ARG A 138 14.84 -40.37 -19.25
C ARG A 138 16.24 -40.83 -19.64
N LEU A 139 17.28 -40.08 -19.27
CA LEU A 139 18.67 -40.44 -19.55
C LEU A 139 19.08 -41.75 -18.87
N VAL A 140 18.65 -41.99 -17.63
CA VAL A 140 18.88 -43.26 -16.92
C VAL A 140 18.19 -44.43 -17.65
N ARG A 141 16.97 -44.21 -18.17
CA ARG A 141 16.25 -45.21 -18.97
C ARG A 141 16.97 -45.52 -20.27
N GLU A 142 17.31 -44.50 -21.06
CA GLU A 142 18.05 -44.63 -22.32
C GLU A 142 19.36 -45.40 -22.12
N ARG A 143 20.11 -45.07 -21.07
CA ARG A 143 21.33 -45.76 -20.68
C ARG A 143 21.07 -47.23 -20.31
N ASN A 144 20.06 -47.52 -19.51
CA ASN A 144 19.70 -48.90 -19.12
C ASN A 144 19.31 -49.74 -20.34
N GLU A 145 18.52 -49.19 -21.27
CA GLU A 145 18.17 -49.86 -22.53
C GLU A 145 19.40 -50.16 -23.37
N TRP A 146 20.35 -49.22 -23.45
CA TRP A 146 21.62 -49.43 -24.16
C TRP A 146 22.45 -50.55 -23.52
N TYR A 147 22.54 -50.58 -22.18
CA TYR A 147 23.19 -51.68 -21.47
C TYR A 147 22.51 -53.03 -21.73
N SER A 148 21.17 -53.11 -21.68
CA SER A 148 20.45 -54.34 -21.99
C SER A 148 20.71 -54.83 -23.42
N LYS A 149 20.73 -53.92 -24.41
CA LYS A 149 21.07 -54.24 -25.81
C LYS A 149 22.50 -54.73 -25.96
N TYR A 150 23.45 -54.10 -25.28
CA TYR A 150 24.85 -54.52 -25.30
C TYR A 150 25.04 -55.92 -24.70
N ILE A 151 24.44 -56.19 -23.55
CA ILE A 151 24.50 -57.50 -22.90
C ILE A 151 23.84 -58.58 -23.77
N ALA A 152 22.69 -58.29 -24.40
CA ALA A 152 22.03 -59.21 -25.31
C ALA A 152 22.88 -59.52 -26.56
N ALA A 153 23.59 -58.52 -27.11
CA ALA A 153 24.49 -58.71 -28.24
C ALA A 153 25.75 -59.50 -27.85
N ALA A 154 26.27 -59.32 -26.63
CA ALA A 154 27.42 -60.07 -26.13
C ALA A 154 27.07 -61.53 -25.79
N GLN A 155 25.81 -61.83 -25.43
CA GLN A 155 25.35 -63.19 -25.09
C GLN A 155 24.86 -64.01 -26.30
N ASN A 156 24.69 -63.40 -27.48
CA ASN A 156 24.36 -64.11 -28.73
C ASN A 156 25.40 -63.82 -29.84
N PRO A 157 26.53 -64.54 -29.88
CA PRO A 157 27.53 -64.42 -30.94
C PRO A 157 27.09 -65.01 -32.30
N GLU A 158 25.97 -65.72 -32.37
CA GLU A 158 25.65 -66.60 -33.52
C GLU A 158 24.94 -65.94 -34.72
N LEU A 159 24.52 -64.67 -34.65
CA LEU A 159 23.86 -64.00 -35.79
C LEU A 159 24.79 -63.13 -36.64
N LEU A 160 26.10 -63.10 -36.34
CA LEU A 160 27.12 -62.48 -37.20
C LEU A 160 27.95 -63.48 -38.00
N ALA A 161 27.60 -64.77 -37.98
CA ALA A 161 28.23 -65.81 -38.80
C ALA A 161 27.63 -65.95 -40.22
N SER A 162 26.90 -64.94 -40.69
CA SER A 162 26.38 -64.91 -42.06
C SER A 162 26.49 -63.52 -42.69
N GLN A 163 27.70 -62.96 -42.76
CA GLN A 163 28.15 -62.11 -43.88
C GLN A 163 29.69 -62.16 -44.01
N PRO A 164 30.22 -62.19 -45.24
CA PRO A 164 31.64 -62.46 -45.48
C PRO A 164 32.51 -61.21 -45.34
N GLU A 165 33.70 -61.45 -44.78
CA GLU A 165 35.00 -60.80 -45.06
C GLU A 165 35.13 -59.28 -44.96
N GLY A 166 35.97 -58.81 -44.03
CA GLY A 166 36.61 -57.50 -44.17
C GLY A 166 37.13 -56.85 -42.89
N VAL A 167 38.43 -57.09 -42.62
CA VAL A 167 39.34 -56.22 -41.85
C VAL A 167 39.19 -56.22 -40.32
N LEU A 168 40.05 -57.01 -39.66
CA LEU A 168 40.47 -56.81 -38.27
C LEU A 168 41.28 -55.51 -38.14
N PRO A 169 41.19 -54.81 -37.00
CA PRO A 169 42.40 -54.24 -36.43
C PRO A 169 42.58 -54.58 -34.94
N ALA A 170 43.64 -55.35 -34.70
CA ALA A 170 44.65 -55.20 -33.66
C ALA A 170 44.18 -54.93 -32.21
N GLU A 171 44.30 -55.97 -31.40
CA GLU A 171 44.57 -55.89 -29.96
C GLU A 171 45.63 -54.83 -29.66
N ARG A 172 45.31 -53.82 -28.84
CA ARG A 172 46.32 -52.95 -28.24
C ARG A 172 46.35 -53.15 -26.74
N ARG A 173 47.28 -54.03 -26.37
CA ARG A 173 47.93 -54.25 -25.09
C ARG A 173 48.01 -52.97 -24.25
N ILE A 174 47.47 -53.02 -23.04
CA ILE A 174 47.67 -52.00 -22.00
C ILE A 174 49.08 -52.22 -21.43
N GLU A 175 50.02 -51.33 -21.75
CA GLU A 175 51.33 -51.25 -21.07
C GLU A 175 51.33 -50.07 -20.11
N LEU A 176 51.47 -50.38 -18.82
CA LEU A 176 51.68 -49.44 -17.72
C LEU A 176 53.13 -48.96 -17.77
N ASN A 177 53.36 -47.68 -18.06
CA ASN A 177 54.66 -47.05 -17.83
C ASN A 177 54.48 -45.83 -16.93
N ALA A 178 55.10 -45.90 -15.75
CA ALA A 178 55.26 -44.81 -14.81
C ALA A 178 56.61 -44.13 -15.07
N THR A 179 56.63 -42.88 -15.52
CA THR A 179 57.80 -41.99 -15.36
C THR A 179 57.35 -40.53 -15.40
N ASP A 180 57.82 -39.77 -14.41
CA ASP A 180 57.75 -38.32 -14.23
C ASP A 180 58.24 -37.52 -15.45
N GLY A 181 57.61 -36.37 -15.70
CA GLY A 181 58.15 -35.34 -16.60
C GLY A 181 57.09 -34.38 -17.13
N ALA A 182 57.04 -33.19 -16.55
CA ALA A 182 56.19 -32.07 -16.95
C ALA A 182 56.38 -31.68 -18.44
N GLY A 183 55.27 -31.53 -19.16
CA GLY A 183 55.22 -30.98 -20.50
C GLY A 183 53.77 -30.87 -20.97
N GLU A 184 53.33 -29.65 -21.25
CA GLU A 184 51.98 -29.29 -21.69
C GLU A 184 51.46 -30.18 -22.83
N LEU A 185 50.27 -30.76 -22.63
CA LEU A 185 49.48 -31.41 -23.67
C LEU A 185 48.05 -30.88 -23.62
N GLN A 186 47.67 -30.29 -24.76
CA GLN A 186 46.37 -29.76 -25.12
C GLN A 186 45.24 -30.78 -24.89
N PRO A 187 44.04 -30.38 -24.44
CA PRO A 187 42.91 -31.29 -24.28
C PRO A 187 42.24 -31.53 -25.64
N GLY A 188 42.87 -32.35 -26.48
CA GLY A 188 42.30 -32.83 -27.73
C GLY A 188 42.10 -34.34 -27.65
N GLN A 189 40.84 -34.78 -27.65
CA GLN A 189 40.34 -36.17 -27.72
C GLN A 189 39.88 -36.77 -26.38
N ALA A 190 38.90 -36.11 -25.75
CA ALA A 190 37.86 -36.82 -25.03
C ALA A 190 36.89 -37.45 -26.04
N LEU A 191 36.48 -38.69 -25.77
CA LEU A 191 35.52 -39.51 -26.51
C LEU A 191 34.49 -38.70 -27.33
N GLY A 192 34.64 -38.75 -28.65
CA GLY A 192 33.58 -38.40 -29.59
C GLY A 192 32.49 -39.48 -29.59
N ARG A 193 31.58 -39.44 -28.62
CA ARG A 193 30.20 -39.87 -28.81
C ARG A 193 29.38 -38.62 -28.57
N GLY A 194 28.78 -38.07 -29.64
CA GLY A 194 28.07 -36.80 -29.61
C GLY A 194 27.18 -36.74 -28.38
N THR A 195 27.34 -35.69 -27.57
CA THR A 195 26.59 -35.49 -26.33
C THR A 195 25.12 -35.81 -26.57
N ASP A 196 24.60 -36.83 -25.85
CA ASP A 196 23.23 -37.30 -26.00
C ASP A 196 22.29 -36.08 -25.98
N PRO A 197 21.27 -36.02 -26.84
CA PRO A 197 20.38 -34.87 -26.94
C PRO A 197 19.77 -34.52 -25.57
N THR A 198 19.40 -35.54 -24.79
CA THR A 198 18.93 -35.44 -23.40
C THR A 198 19.99 -34.82 -22.47
N ALA A 199 21.26 -35.21 -22.61
CA ALA A 199 22.37 -34.66 -21.81
C ALA A 199 22.64 -33.17 -22.12
N LYS A 200 22.52 -32.76 -23.39
CA LYS A 200 22.62 -31.34 -23.77
C LYS A 200 21.52 -30.51 -23.13
N GLN A 201 20.30 -31.02 -23.11
CA GLN A 201 19.14 -30.37 -22.52
C GLN A 201 19.30 -30.21 -21.00
N ILE A 202 19.79 -31.25 -20.32
CA ILE A 202 20.16 -31.19 -18.89
C ILE A 202 21.20 -30.10 -18.63
N MET A 203 22.28 -30.06 -19.41
CA MET A 203 23.35 -29.07 -19.22
C MET A 203 22.87 -27.63 -19.44
N GLN A 204 21.97 -27.42 -20.40
CA GLN A 204 21.34 -26.13 -20.65
C GLN A 204 20.45 -25.71 -19.47
N LEU A 205 19.57 -26.60 -19.02
CA LEU A 205 18.66 -26.34 -17.92
C LEU A 205 19.40 -26.08 -16.59
N LEU A 206 20.48 -26.80 -16.32
CA LEU A 206 21.34 -26.56 -15.16
C LEU A 206 21.98 -25.17 -15.20
N ARG A 207 22.40 -24.69 -16.38
CA ARG A 207 22.94 -23.33 -16.54
C ARG A 207 21.88 -22.28 -16.22
N GLU A 208 20.65 -22.49 -16.66
CA GLU A 208 19.52 -21.59 -16.40
C GLU A 208 19.10 -21.56 -14.93
N ILE A 209 19.17 -22.71 -14.23
CA ILE A 209 18.90 -22.82 -12.80
C ILE A 209 20.02 -22.16 -11.97
N GLN A 210 21.27 -22.28 -12.42
CA GLN A 210 22.44 -21.77 -11.70
C GLN A 210 22.62 -20.25 -11.82
N ASN A 211 22.11 -19.65 -12.91
CA ASN A 211 22.16 -18.20 -13.13
C ASN A 211 20.76 -17.56 -13.28
N PRO A 212 19.91 -17.57 -12.23
CA PRO A 212 18.59 -16.93 -12.27
C PRO A 212 18.69 -15.38 -12.27
N GLN A 213 19.82 -14.82 -11.82
CA GLN A 213 20.01 -13.39 -11.60
C GLN A 213 20.32 -12.55 -12.84
N GLU A 214 20.65 -13.14 -13.99
CA GLU A 214 20.85 -12.37 -15.24
C GLU A 214 19.54 -11.69 -15.72
N ARG A 215 18.38 -12.05 -15.15
CA ARG A 215 17.10 -11.35 -15.35
C ARG A 215 16.87 -10.16 -14.40
N LEU A 216 17.57 -10.10 -13.26
CA LEU A 216 17.45 -9.02 -12.27
C LEU A 216 18.46 -7.91 -12.58
N GLY A 217 18.28 -7.23 -13.72
CA GLY A 217 18.92 -5.94 -13.92
C GLY A 217 18.44 -4.94 -12.86
N SER A 218 19.40 -4.40 -12.09
CA SER A 218 19.31 -3.11 -11.39
C SER A 218 18.14 -2.84 -10.42
N LEU A 219 17.82 -3.76 -9.50
CA LEU A 219 16.79 -3.49 -8.46
C LEU A 219 17.22 -3.78 -7.01
N LEU A 220 18.49 -4.15 -6.79
CA LEU A 220 19.07 -4.38 -5.47
C LEU A 220 19.51 -3.07 -4.77
N GLU A 221 18.86 -1.93 -5.06
CA GLU A 221 19.19 -0.62 -4.47
C GLU A 221 18.08 -0.06 -3.56
N ASN A 222 17.11 -0.86 -3.14
CA ASN A 222 16.15 -0.43 -2.13
C ASN A 222 16.52 -1.03 -0.76
N PRO A 223 17.28 -0.31 0.09
CA PRO A 223 17.48 -0.74 1.46
C PRO A 223 16.12 -0.69 2.15
N CYS A 224 15.52 -1.86 2.34
CA CYS A 224 14.31 -1.97 3.14
C CYS A 224 14.72 -1.70 4.59
N ILE A 225 14.61 -0.45 5.03
CA ILE A 225 14.85 -0.07 6.43
C ILE A 225 13.78 -0.78 7.27
N PRO A 226 14.15 -1.72 8.16
CA PRO A 226 13.19 -2.36 9.04
C PRO A 226 12.73 -1.35 10.09
N PHE A 227 11.48 -0.89 9.99
CA PHE A 227 10.86 -0.10 11.04
C PHE A 227 10.38 -1.03 12.15
N PHE A 228 10.97 -0.90 13.34
CA PHE A 228 10.46 -1.55 14.55
C PHE A 228 9.38 -0.66 15.15
N TYR A 229 8.14 -1.14 15.17
CA TYR A 229 7.05 -0.48 15.91
C TYR A 229 7.08 -0.92 17.37
N ARG A 230 7.18 0.04 18.30
CA ARG A 230 6.78 -0.15 19.70
C ARG A 230 5.65 0.84 19.97
N ALA A 231 4.47 0.33 20.31
CA ALA A 231 3.39 1.16 20.82
C ALA A 231 3.84 1.79 22.15
N ASP A 232 3.75 3.11 22.27
CA ASP A 232 3.88 3.79 23.56
C ASP A 232 2.59 3.55 24.39
N GLU A 233 2.62 3.80 25.69
CA GLU A 233 1.50 3.62 26.63
C GLU A 233 0.28 4.50 26.28
N ASN A 234 0.43 5.44 25.34
CA ASN A 234 -0.59 6.36 24.84
C ASN A 234 -1.11 6.01 23.42
N ASP A 235 -0.86 4.80 22.90
CA ASP A 235 -1.19 4.38 21.51
C ASP A 235 -0.53 5.24 20.39
N GLU A 236 0.47 6.05 20.74
CA GLU A 236 1.22 6.85 19.76
C GLU A 236 2.35 6.05 19.10
N VAL A 237 2.43 6.13 17.76
CA VAL A 237 3.44 5.46 16.94
C VAL A 237 4.61 6.41 16.67
N LYS A 238 5.69 6.33 17.45
CA LYS A 238 6.93 7.08 17.17
C LYS A 238 7.84 6.27 16.27
N ILE A 239 7.91 6.65 14.98
CA ILE A 239 8.83 6.05 14.01
C ILE A 239 10.19 6.72 14.17
N MET A 240 11.15 6.04 14.79
CA MET A 240 12.54 6.50 14.81
C MET A 240 13.30 5.89 13.62
N VAL A 241 13.88 6.77 12.79
CA VAL A 241 14.86 6.41 11.77
C VAL A 241 16.23 6.54 12.44
N VAL A 242 17.02 5.47 12.54
CA VAL A 242 18.44 5.51 12.93
C VAL A 242 19.30 5.57 11.68
#